data_AF-A0A1Y4BA00-F1
#
_entry.id   AF-A0A1Y4BA00-F1
#
_cell.length_a   1.000
_cell.length_b   1.000
_cell.length_c   1.000
_cell.angle_alpha   90.00
_cell.angle_beta   90.00
_cell.angle_gamma   90.00
#
_symmetry.space_group_name_H-M   'P 1'
#
loop_
_entity.id
_entity.type
_entity.pdbx_description
1 polymer ?
#
loop_
_entity_poly.entity_id
_entity_poly.type
_entity_poly.pdbx_seq_one_letter_code
_entity_poly.pdbx_strand_id
1 'polypeptide(L)'
;MAKGLSTNKLSNLAGLSQSYVRNLEAGKYDNPTVDSLELICDALGITFEDFVNYGDLSLSQLKAMKVVRMLSDEQLEGFCQLVNPQKDPDGRP
;
A
#
# COMPACT_ATOMS: atom_id res chain seq x y z
N MET A 1 1.21 8.98 -7.26
CA MET A 1 1.04 7.88 -8.24
C MET A 1 1.83 6.65 -7.77
N ALA A 2 1.20 5.71 -7.08
CA ALA A 2 1.88 4.62 -6.35
C ALA A 2 2.36 3.45 -7.24
N LYS A 3 1.97 3.38 -8.52
CA LYS A 3 2.40 2.33 -9.48
C LYS A 3 2.97 2.87 -10.81
N GLY A 4 3.37 4.15 -10.85
CA GLY A 4 3.91 4.76 -12.08
C GLY A 4 2.90 4.90 -13.25
N LEU A 5 1.62 4.68 -13.00
CA LEU A 5 0.54 4.90 -13.98
C LEU A 5 0.26 6.39 -14.09
N SER A 6 0.19 6.91 -15.31
CA SER A 6 -0.36 8.24 -15.56
C SER A 6 -1.86 8.27 -15.27
N THR A 7 -2.41 9.44 -14.91
CA THR A 7 -3.86 9.61 -14.68
C THR A 7 -4.70 9.13 -15.87
N ASN A 8 -4.24 9.36 -17.10
CA ASN A 8 -4.92 8.88 -18.31
C ASN A 8 -4.91 7.35 -18.40
N LYS A 9 -3.76 6.71 -18.09
CA LYS A 9 -3.67 5.25 -18.10
C LYS A 9 -4.55 4.64 -17.00
N LEU A 10 -4.57 5.23 -15.81
CA LEU A 10 -5.43 4.80 -14.71
C LEU A 10 -6.92 4.96 -15.07
N SER A 11 -7.31 6.09 -15.65
CA SER A 11 -8.71 6.32 -16.03
C SER A 11 -9.19 5.31 -17.08
N ASN A 12 -8.36 4.99 -18.07
CA ASN A 12 -8.70 3.99 -19.08
C ASN A 12 -8.82 2.59 -18.48
N LEU A 13 -7.92 2.21 -17.57
CA LEU A 13 -7.95 0.91 -16.90
C LEU A 13 -9.17 0.77 -15.98
N ALA A 14 -9.53 1.83 -15.26
CA ALA A 14 -10.68 1.85 -14.35
C ALA A 14 -12.02 2.03 -15.07
N GLY A 15 -12.04 2.31 -16.39
CA GLY A 15 -13.27 2.63 -17.11
C GLY A 15 -13.92 3.95 -16.65
N LEU A 16 -13.15 4.86 -16.07
CA LEU A 16 -13.62 6.15 -15.54
C LEU A 16 -13.15 7.30 -16.43
N SER A 17 -13.83 8.45 -16.36
CA SER A 17 -13.37 9.62 -17.10
C SER A 17 -12.07 10.17 -16.53
N GLN A 18 -11.15 10.60 -17.40
CA GLN A 18 -9.88 11.19 -16.97
C GLN A 18 -10.08 12.42 -16.08
N SER A 19 -11.08 13.26 -16.38
CA SER A 19 -11.42 14.43 -15.57
C SER A 19 -11.89 14.05 -14.16
N TYR A 20 -12.67 12.98 -14.04
CA TYR A 20 -13.11 12.44 -12.74
C TYR A 20 -11.91 11.97 -11.92
N VAL A 21 -11.06 11.09 -12.48
CA VAL A 21 -9.87 10.59 -11.78
C VAL A 21 -8.92 11.73 -11.42
N ARG A 22 -8.73 12.71 -12.31
CA ARG A 22 -7.91 13.90 -12.02
C ARG A 22 -8.48 14.74 -10.89
N ASN A 23 -9.80 14.96 -10.86
CA ASN A 23 -10.45 15.71 -9.79
C ASN A 23 -10.38 14.96 -8.45
N LEU A 24 -10.48 13.63 -8.48
CA LEU A 24 -10.29 12.77 -7.33
C LEU A 24 -8.85 12.89 -6.79
N GLU A 25 -7.83 12.73 -7.66
CA GLU A 25 -6.42 12.89 -7.31
C GLU A 25 -6.08 14.29 -6.78
N ALA A 26 -6.76 15.31 -7.30
CA ALA A 26 -6.61 16.70 -6.87
C ALA A 26 -7.40 17.05 -5.59
N GLY A 27 -8.14 16.10 -5.00
CA GLY A 27 -8.99 16.33 -3.84
C GLY A 27 -10.17 17.27 -4.08
N LYS A 28 -10.54 17.49 -5.35
CA LYS A 28 -11.69 18.32 -5.74
C LYS A 28 -13.01 17.58 -5.65
N TYR A 29 -12.96 16.24 -5.72
CA TYR A 29 -14.08 15.34 -5.47
C TYR A 29 -13.79 14.53 -4.22
N ASP A 30 -14.55 14.85 -3.18
CA ASP A 30 -14.44 14.38 -1.81
C ASP A 30 -15.49 13.32 -1.46
N ASN A 31 -16.45 13.05 -2.37
CA ASN A 31 -17.48 12.02 -2.21
C ASN A 31 -17.57 11.07 -3.43
N PRO A 32 -16.53 10.26 -3.72
CA PRO A 32 -16.62 9.19 -4.70
C PRO A 32 -17.60 8.08 -4.26
N THR A 33 -18.22 7.39 -5.23
CA THR A 33 -19.03 6.20 -4.93
C THR A 33 -18.14 5.00 -4.64
N VAL A 34 -18.66 4.02 -3.88
CA VAL A 34 -17.96 2.75 -3.61
C VAL A 34 -17.58 2.07 -4.93
N ASP A 35 -18.51 1.95 -5.88
CA ASP A 35 -18.24 1.37 -7.21
C ASP A 35 -17.06 2.05 -7.93
N SER A 36 -16.96 3.38 -7.85
CA SER A 36 -15.86 4.13 -8.49
C SER A 36 -14.52 3.82 -7.82
N LEU A 37 -14.53 3.61 -6.50
CA LEU A 37 -13.34 3.25 -5.74
C LEU A 37 -12.92 1.80 -6.02
N GLU A 38 -13.87 0.87 -6.12
CA GLU A 38 -13.60 -0.53 -6.51
C GLU A 38 -12.96 -0.61 -7.90
N LEU A 39 -13.49 0.11 -8.89
CA LEU A 39 -12.90 0.20 -10.22
C LEU A 39 -11.46 0.73 -10.21
N ILE A 40 -11.18 1.71 -9.34
CA ILE A 40 -9.82 2.23 -9.15
C ILE A 40 -8.92 1.20 -8.48
N CYS A 41 -9.42 0.46 -7.48
CA CYS A 41 -8.68 -0.61 -6.81
C CYS A 41 -8.31 -1.73 -7.78
N ASP A 42 -9.27 -2.18 -8.59
CA ASP A 42 -9.06 -3.19 -9.63
C ASP A 42 -8.01 -2.75 -10.66
N ALA A 43 -8.13 -1.51 -11.16
CA ALA A 43 -7.16 -0.93 -12.10
C ALA A 43 -5.76 -0.78 -11.48
N LEU A 44 -5.70 -0.55 -10.17
CA LEU A 44 -4.45 -0.52 -9.41
C LEU A 44 -3.98 -1.92 -9.03
N GLY A 45 -4.76 -2.99 -9.19
CA GLY A 45 -4.43 -4.33 -8.73
C GLY A 45 -4.17 -4.37 -7.22
N ILE A 46 -5.05 -3.75 -6.44
CA ILE A 46 -5.15 -3.85 -4.98
C ILE A 46 -6.58 -4.24 -4.62
N THR A 47 -6.79 -4.83 -3.45
CA THR A 47 -8.15 -5.09 -2.98
C THR A 47 -8.80 -3.81 -2.44
N PHE A 48 -10.13 -3.75 -2.40
CA PHE A 48 -10.82 -2.65 -1.71
C PHE A 48 -10.46 -2.61 -0.23
N GLU A 49 -10.25 -3.76 0.41
CA GLU A 49 -9.69 -3.86 1.76
C GLU A 49 -8.31 -3.19 1.86
N ASP A 50 -7.37 -3.38 0.94
CA ASP A 50 -6.08 -2.66 0.96
C ASP A 50 -6.25 -1.13 0.86
N PHE A 51 -7.29 -0.69 0.18
CA PHE A 51 -7.61 0.72 0.00
C PHE A 51 -8.23 1.35 1.24
N VAL A 52 -9.15 0.65 1.93
CA VAL A 52 -9.84 1.15 3.12
C VAL A 52 -9.15 0.79 4.43
N ASN A 53 -8.42 -0.32 4.48
CA ASN A 53 -7.84 -0.90 5.68
C ASN A 53 -6.41 -0.40 5.93
N TYR A 54 -6.23 0.91 5.86
CA TYR A 54 -5.11 1.60 6.52
C TYR A 54 -5.28 1.64 8.06
N GLY A 55 -6.31 0.98 8.60
CA GLY A 55 -6.79 1.14 9.98
C GLY A 55 -6.20 0.21 11.04
N ASP A 56 -5.65 -0.97 10.67
CA ASP A 56 -5.14 -1.94 11.65
C ASP A 56 -3.66 -1.74 12.03
N LEU A 57 -2.95 -0.86 11.33
CA LEU A 57 -1.57 -0.53 11.61
C LEU A 57 -1.47 0.91 12.13
N SER A 58 -0.87 1.08 13.30
CA SER A 58 -0.44 2.38 13.78
C SER A 58 0.48 3.08 12.76
N LEU A 59 0.52 4.41 12.78
CA LEU A 59 1.43 5.21 11.96
C LEU A 59 2.90 4.75 12.10
N SER A 60 3.28 4.26 13.27
CA SER A 60 4.61 3.71 13.54
C SER A 60 4.86 2.42 12.75
N GLN A 61 3.88 1.52 12.69
CA GLN A 61 3.96 0.30 11.89
C GLN A 61 4.03 0.60 10.38
N LEU A 62 3.27 1.58 9.89
CA LEU A 62 3.34 2.02 8.49
C LEU A 62 4.70 2.62 8.12
N LYS A 63 5.28 3.44 9.02
CA LYS A 63 6.64 3.98 8.84
C LYS A 63 7.69 2.87 8.84
N ALA A 64 7.57 1.90 9.74
CA ALA A 64 8.47 0.75 9.81
C ALA A 64 8.41 -0.06 8.51
N MET A 65 7.21 -0.38 8.00
CA MET A 65 7.02 -1.07 6.73
C MET A 65 7.72 -0.36 5.57
N LYS A 66 7.64 0.97 5.51
CA LYS A 66 8.30 1.74 4.44
C LYS A 66 9.82 1.60 4.49
N VAL A 67 10.41 1.65 5.68
CA VAL A 67 11.87 1.49 5.87
C VAL A 67 12.31 0.06 5.54
N VAL A 68 11.57 -0.94 6.04
CA VAL A 68 11.84 -2.37 5.80
C VAL A 68 11.89 -2.70 4.31
N ARG A 69 10.98 -2.12 3.50
CA ARG A 69 10.94 -2.32 2.04
C ARG A 69 12.11 -1.69 1.27
N MET A 70 12.94 -0.87 1.92
CA MET A 70 14.11 -0.21 1.30
C MET A 70 15.43 -0.91 1.61
N LEU A 71 15.43 -1.91 2.50
CA LEU A 71 16.63 -2.66 2.88
C LEU A 71 16.95 -3.72 1.81
N SER A 72 18.23 -4.04 1.63
CA SER A 72 18.65 -5.23 0.86
C SER A 72 18.35 -6.51 1.65
N ASP A 73 18.35 -7.66 0.97
CA ASP A 73 18.08 -8.95 1.60
C ASP A 73 19.02 -9.21 2.79
N GLU A 74 20.31 -8.90 2.65
CA GLU A 74 21.31 -9.03 3.72
C GLU A 74 21.04 -8.10 4.91
N GLN A 75 20.61 -6.85 4.65
CA GLN A 75 20.26 -5.89 5.71
C GLN A 75 18.94 -6.25 6.40
N LEU A 76 17.97 -6.75 5.64
CA LEU A 76 16.68 -7.19 6.16
C LEU A 76 16.86 -8.39 7.08
N GLU A 77 17.70 -9.35 6.68
CA GLU A 77 18.01 -10.53 7.49
C GLU A 77 18.70 -10.16 8.80
N GLY A 78 19.70 -9.27 8.77
CA GLY A 78 20.34 -8.74 9.98
C GLY A 78 19.38 -7.96 10.89
N PHE A 79 18.47 -7.17 10.31
CA PHE A 79 17.43 -6.46 11.06
C PHE A 79 16.46 -7.44 11.75
N CYS A 80 16.03 -8.50 11.04
CA CYS A 80 15.16 -9.53 11.60
C CYS A 80 15.81 -10.26 12.77
N GLN A 81 17.11 -10.58 12.68
CA GLN A 81 17.87 -11.20 13.78
C GLN A 81 17.97 -10.31 15.02
N LEU A 82 18.10 -8.99 14.82
CA LEU A 82 18.21 -8.03 15.92
C LEU A 82 16.87 -7.80 16.64
N VAL A 83 15.77 -7.72 15.90
CA VAL A 83 14.44 -7.41 16.45
C VAL A 83 13.73 -8.65 17.00
N ASN A 84 14.00 -9.83 16.44
CA ASN A 84 13.49 -11.09 16.93
C ASN A 84 14.66 -12.06 17.10
N PRO A 85 15.45 -11.92 18.18
CA PRO A 85 16.52 -12.86 18.45
C PRO A 85 15.89 -14.24 18.55
N GLN A 86 16.26 -15.14 17.64
CA GLN A 86 15.75 -16.49 17.66
C GLN A 86 15.93 -17.06 19.06
N LYS A 87 14.81 -17.54 19.62
CA LYS A 87 14.81 -18.45 20.76
C LYS A 87 15.79 -19.58 20.46
N ASP A 88 16.76 -19.76 21.34
CA ASP A 88 17.76 -20.82 21.28
C ASP A 88 17.12 -22.13 20.80
N PRO A 89 17.62 -22.75 19.71
CA PRO A 89 17.13 -24.04 19.27
C PRO A 89 17.50 -25.16 20.27
N ASP A 90 18.45 -24.92 21.18
CA ASP A 90 18.84 -25.87 22.22
C ASP A 90 18.27 -25.43 23.57
N GLY A 91 17.03 -25.83 23.82
CA GLY A 91 16.44 -25.77 25.16
C GLY A 91 17.27 -26.62 26.13
N ARG A 92 18.28 -26.01 26.74
CA ARG A 92 18.86 -26.47 28.00
C ARG A 92 18.65 -25.39 29.06
N PRO A 93 18.32 -25.81 30.28
CA PRO A 93 17.57 -25.00 31.25
C PRO A 93 18.25 -23.69 31.62
#